data_AF-A0A0G1CKU1-F1
#
_entry.id   AF-A0A0G1CKU1-F1
#
_cell.length_a   1.000
_cell.length_b   1.000
_cell.length_c   1.000
_cell.angle_alpha   90.00
_cell.angle_beta   90.00
_cell.angle_gamma   90.00
#
_symmetry.space_group_name_H-M   'P 1'
#
loop_
_entity.id
_entity.type
_entity.pdbx_description
1 polymer ?
#
loop_
_entity_poly.entity_id
_entity_poly.type
_entity_poly.pdbx_seq_one_letter_code
_entity_poly.pdbx_strand_id
1 'polypeptide(L)'
;MEKKSALTISTVNPETQKSDDLIATARAAVRHLSTLCTKDEFGRFTGRFQIHKSLEEAGFHVGLPQFILFLKFMGLVRKLTKDGNGTCYKFLVVDPTFFDLLVTEESVSAVLKQMYERLEVQRLCNDYQRRIADLEEQLKRQPSNEEYLGTLNEHLAEVIAQVEHLSAENSEKTAKISELEAELKCTTKVDAKQVTDELMARFRQTQSKN
;
A
#
# COMPACT_ATOMS: atom_id res chain seq x y z
N MET A 1 -15.82 -14.03 19.44
CA MET A 1 -14.75 -14.69 18.67
C MET A 1 -13.59 -14.97 19.62
N GLU A 2 -13.44 -16.20 20.08
CA GLU A 2 -12.30 -16.61 20.89
C GLU A 2 -11.02 -16.48 20.05
N LYS A 3 -10.07 -15.64 20.49
CA LYS A 3 -8.76 -15.48 19.87
C LYS A 3 -7.97 -16.78 20.02
N LYS A 4 -8.13 -17.71 19.08
CA LYS A 4 -7.20 -18.83 18.89
C LYS A 4 -5.90 -18.29 18.31
N SER A 5 -4.91 -18.03 19.15
CA SER A 5 -3.50 -18.20 18.76
C SER A 5 -2.61 -18.27 20.00
N ALA A 6 -2.79 -19.31 20.81
CA ALA A 6 -1.72 -19.72 21.70
C ALA A 6 -0.53 -20.11 20.81
N LEU A 7 0.61 -19.41 20.96
CA LEU A 7 1.89 -19.89 20.44
C LEU A 7 2.14 -21.27 21.05
N THR A 8 1.77 -22.31 20.32
CA THR A 8 1.97 -23.68 20.75
C THR A 8 3.41 -24.01 20.41
N ILE A 9 4.31 -23.74 21.35
CA ILE A 9 5.65 -24.31 21.28
C ILE A 9 5.46 -25.80 21.57
N SER A 10 5.31 -26.62 20.52
CA SER A 10 5.15 -28.06 20.65
C SER A 10 6.48 -28.66 21.09
N THR A 11 6.59 -29.04 22.36
CA THR A 11 7.84 -29.42 23.01
C THR A 11 7.97 -30.93 23.09
N VAL A 12 8.40 -31.56 21.99
CA VAL A 12 8.80 -32.97 22.06
C VAL A 12 10.22 -33.04 22.63
N ASN A 13 10.37 -33.61 23.82
CA ASN A 13 11.68 -33.84 24.41
C ASN A 13 12.33 -35.07 23.75
N PRO A 14 13.56 -34.97 23.21
CA PRO A 14 14.22 -36.08 22.53
C PRO A 14 14.52 -37.28 23.44
N GLU A 15 14.69 -37.06 24.76
CA GLU A 15 14.95 -38.13 25.72
C GLU A 15 13.70 -38.97 26.03
N THR A 16 12.51 -38.35 26.03
CA THR A 16 11.26 -38.99 26.46
C THR A 16 10.30 -39.28 25.31
N GLN A 17 10.53 -38.68 24.13
CA GLN A 17 9.66 -38.76 22.94
C GLN A 17 8.20 -38.34 23.21
N LYS A 18 7.97 -37.59 24.29
CA LYS A 18 6.67 -37.05 24.68
C LYS A 18 6.65 -35.55 24.49
N SER A 19 5.44 -34.99 24.32
CA SER A 19 5.19 -33.56 24.50
C SER A 19 5.44 -33.23 25.96
N ASP A 20 6.70 -33.01 26.33
CA ASP A 20 7.12 -32.66 27.67
C ASP A 20 6.88 -31.17 27.94
N ASP A 21 6.94 -30.79 29.20
CA ASP A 21 7.01 -29.40 29.65
C ASP A 21 8.13 -28.64 28.92
N LEU A 22 7.83 -27.41 28.50
CA LEU A 22 8.78 -26.49 27.86
C LEU A 22 10.04 -26.29 28.71
N ILE A 23 9.90 -26.31 30.03
CA ILE A 23 11.03 -26.20 30.97
C ILE A 23 11.96 -27.41 30.82
N ALA A 24 11.41 -28.63 30.79
CA ALA A 24 12.21 -29.85 30.64
C ALA A 24 12.93 -29.89 29.28
N THR A 25 12.23 -29.50 28.21
CA THR A 25 12.81 -29.43 26.86
C THR A 25 13.92 -28.39 26.78
N ALA A 26 13.73 -27.21 27.39
CA ALA A 26 14.75 -26.19 27.48
C ALA A 26 15.97 -26.64 28.31
N ARG A 27 15.75 -27.39 29.38
CA ARG A 27 16.82 -27.97 30.21
C ARG A 27 17.67 -28.95 29.40
N ALA A 28 17.02 -29.87 28.68
CA ALA A 28 17.71 -30.81 27.79
C ALA A 28 18.50 -30.08 26.70
N ALA A 29 17.92 -29.06 26.07
CA ALA A 29 18.58 -28.26 25.04
C ALA A 29 19.83 -27.53 25.59
N VAL A 30 19.74 -26.90 26.77
CA VAL A 30 20.88 -26.22 27.39
C VAL A 30 22.00 -27.20 27.74
N ARG A 31 21.66 -28.39 28.27
CA ARG A 31 22.65 -29.45 28.53
C ARG A 31 23.33 -29.91 27.25
N HIS A 32 22.57 -30.16 26.19
CA HIS A 32 23.15 -30.56 24.91
C HIS A 32 24.08 -29.47 24.36
N LEU A 33 23.59 -28.23 24.25
CA LEU A 33 24.39 -27.12 23.71
C LEU A 33 25.64 -26.82 24.53
N SER A 34 25.63 -27.05 25.86
CA SER A 34 26.81 -26.86 26.69
C SER A 34 27.90 -27.90 26.43
N THR A 35 27.55 -29.12 25.97
CA THR A 35 28.54 -30.12 25.52
C THR A 35 29.30 -29.69 24.27
N LEU A 36 28.69 -28.83 23.45
CA LEU A 36 29.31 -28.24 22.26
C LEU A 36 30.18 -27.00 22.58
N CYS A 37 30.30 -26.66 23.86
CA CYS A 37 31.01 -25.48 24.33
C CYS A 37 32.28 -25.86 25.12
N THR A 38 33.24 -24.94 25.13
CA THR A 38 34.38 -24.94 26.04
C THR A 38 34.19 -23.86 27.10
N LYS A 39 34.63 -24.13 28.34
CA LYS A 39 34.68 -23.08 29.38
C LYS A 39 35.80 -22.08 29.07
N ASP A 40 35.47 -20.80 29.08
CA ASP A 40 36.46 -19.73 29.01
C ASP A 40 37.11 -19.45 30.38
N GLU A 41 38.05 -18.51 30.42
CA GLU A 41 38.77 -18.10 31.62
C GLU A 41 37.85 -17.55 32.73
N PHE A 42 36.63 -17.15 32.38
CA PHE A 42 35.60 -16.67 33.30
C PHE A 42 34.59 -17.78 33.67
N GLY A 43 34.86 -19.03 33.31
CA GLY A 43 33.99 -20.18 33.56
C GLY A 43 32.74 -20.24 32.68
N ARG A 44 32.66 -19.42 31.62
CA ARG A 44 31.48 -19.32 30.75
C ARG A 44 31.57 -20.34 29.62
N PHE A 45 30.45 -20.99 29.30
CA PHE A 45 30.39 -21.94 28.18
C PHE A 45 30.26 -21.18 26.86
N THR A 46 31.32 -21.22 26.05
CA THR A 46 31.29 -20.66 24.69
C THR A 46 31.57 -21.74 23.65
N GLY A 47 30.78 -21.75 22.59
CA GLY A 47 30.88 -22.75 21.52
C GLY A 47 30.65 -22.12 20.16
N ARG A 48 31.15 -22.78 19.11
CA ARG A 48 30.91 -22.38 17.72
C ARG A 48 30.14 -23.48 17.01
N PHE A 49 28.89 -23.20 16.68
CA PHE A 49 28.01 -24.19 16.05
C PHE A 49 26.86 -23.53 15.31
N GLN A 50 26.13 -24.31 14.52
CA GLN A 50 24.86 -23.93 13.91
C GLN A 50 23.73 -24.36 14.83
N ILE A 51 23.20 -23.44 15.63
CA ILE A 51 22.22 -23.78 16.68
C ILE A 51 21.00 -24.57 16.16
N HIS A 52 20.50 -24.25 14.96
CA HIS A 52 19.41 -25.00 14.34
C HIS A 52 19.81 -26.46 14.08
N LYS A 53 20.90 -26.66 13.33
CA LYS A 53 21.40 -27.98 12.96
C LYS A 53 21.76 -28.81 14.20
N SER A 54 22.43 -28.21 15.17
CA SER A 54 22.83 -28.88 16.41
C SER A 54 21.66 -29.33 17.27
N LEU A 55 20.54 -28.58 17.29
CA LEU A 55 19.32 -28.97 17.99
C LEU A 55 18.55 -30.04 17.19
N GLU A 56 18.47 -29.89 15.87
CA GLU A 56 17.80 -30.86 15.00
C GLU A 56 18.49 -32.24 15.04
N GLU A 57 19.82 -32.28 14.98
CA GLU A 57 20.62 -33.51 15.10
C GLU A 57 20.48 -34.17 16.48
N ALA A 58 20.14 -33.40 17.51
CA ALA A 58 19.85 -33.91 18.85
C ALA A 58 18.37 -34.32 19.05
N GLY A 59 17.56 -34.31 17.98
CA GLY A 59 16.16 -34.76 18.01
C GLY A 59 15.17 -33.72 18.53
N PHE A 60 15.55 -32.44 18.62
CA PHE A 60 14.61 -31.38 18.98
C PHE A 60 13.75 -31.02 17.76
N HIS A 61 12.51 -31.55 17.70
CA HIS A 61 11.53 -31.28 16.63
C HIS A 61 10.55 -30.13 16.94
N VAL A 62 10.81 -29.40 18.03
CA VAL A 62 10.07 -28.19 18.43
C VAL A 62 10.06 -27.20 17.26
N GLY A 63 9.07 -26.31 17.15
CA GLY A 63 9.10 -25.18 16.22
C GLY A 63 10.41 -24.38 16.38
N LEU A 64 11.46 -24.81 15.65
CA LEU A 64 12.86 -24.55 15.95
C LEU A 64 13.16 -23.06 16.01
N PRO A 65 12.63 -22.23 15.09
CA PRO A 65 12.79 -20.79 15.19
C PRO A 65 12.20 -20.19 16.48
N GLN A 66 11.00 -20.60 16.88
CA GLN A 66 10.32 -20.11 18.09
C GLN A 66 11.01 -20.61 19.36
N PHE A 67 11.50 -21.85 19.35
CA PHE A 67 12.22 -22.42 20.48
C PHE A 67 13.61 -21.79 20.65
N ILE A 68 14.35 -21.57 19.56
CA ILE A 68 15.62 -20.83 19.58
C ILE A 68 15.38 -19.40 20.09
N LEU A 69 14.28 -18.77 19.67
CA LEU A 69 13.89 -17.45 20.15
C LEU A 69 13.59 -17.49 21.66
N PHE A 70 12.87 -18.50 22.13
CA PHE A 70 12.60 -18.72 23.55
C PHE A 70 13.91 -18.86 24.35
N LEU A 71 14.83 -19.73 23.95
CA LEU A 71 16.14 -19.90 24.59
C LEU A 71 16.92 -18.58 24.67
N LYS A 72 16.79 -17.74 23.63
CA LYS A 72 17.42 -16.40 23.60
C LYS A 72 16.75 -15.42 24.57
N PHE A 73 15.43 -15.39 24.62
CA PHE A 73 14.69 -14.46 25.50
C PHE A 73 14.84 -14.84 26.97
N MET A 74 14.88 -16.13 27.29
CA MET A 74 15.22 -16.63 28.62
C MET A 74 16.68 -16.37 29.01
N GLY A 75 17.52 -15.87 28.10
CA GLY A 75 18.94 -15.62 28.36
C GLY A 75 19.80 -16.90 28.43
N LEU A 76 19.25 -18.05 28.06
CA LEU A 76 19.92 -19.35 28.11
C LEU A 76 20.98 -19.51 27.02
N VAL A 77 20.74 -18.89 25.86
CA VAL A 77 21.66 -18.90 24.73
C VAL A 77 21.78 -17.51 24.12
N ARG A 78 23.01 -16.99 24.04
CA ARG A 78 23.30 -15.66 23.49
C ARG A 78 24.30 -15.75 22.34
N LYS A 79 23.89 -15.25 21.18
CA LYS A 79 24.76 -15.08 20.01
C LYS A 79 25.76 -13.95 20.26
N LEU A 80 27.06 -14.22 20.11
CA LEU A 80 28.15 -13.26 20.33
C LEU A 80 28.64 -12.64 19.02
N THR A 81 29.22 -13.46 18.13
CA THR A 81 29.86 -13.00 16.89
C THR A 81 29.60 -13.96 15.74
N LYS A 82 29.70 -13.44 14.50
CA LYS A 82 29.63 -14.20 13.26
C LYS A 82 31.05 -14.61 12.86
N ASP A 83 31.26 -15.89 12.52
CA ASP A 83 32.53 -16.32 11.95
C ASP A 83 32.69 -15.75 10.54
N GLY A 84 33.92 -15.49 10.10
CA GLY A 84 34.22 -14.83 8.81
C GLY A 84 33.58 -15.50 7.59
N ASN A 85 33.34 -16.82 7.66
CA ASN A 85 32.73 -17.61 6.58
C ASN A 85 31.19 -17.70 6.65
N GLY A 86 30.55 -17.06 7.63
CA GLY A 86 29.10 -16.88 7.71
C GLY A 86 28.23 -18.11 8.00
N THR A 87 28.82 -19.31 8.06
CA THR A 87 28.10 -20.57 8.30
C THR A 87 27.98 -20.94 9.78
N CYS A 88 28.84 -20.44 10.66
CA CYS A 88 28.80 -20.73 12.09
C CYS A 88 28.76 -19.44 12.93
N TYR A 89 28.17 -19.53 14.12
CA TYR A 89 28.13 -18.42 15.07
C TYR A 89 28.76 -18.84 16.39
N LYS A 90 29.45 -17.89 17.04
CA LYS A 90 29.89 -18.07 18.43
C LYS A 90 28.70 -17.80 19.34
N PHE A 91 28.38 -18.77 20.19
CA PHE A 91 27.35 -18.67 21.21
C PHE A 91 27.96 -18.71 22.60
N LEU A 92 27.31 -18.00 23.51
CA LEU A 92 27.42 -18.15 24.95
C LEU A 92 26.21 -18.96 25.41
N VAL A 93 26.44 -20.05 26.15
CA VAL A 93 25.40 -20.91 26.71
C VAL A 93 25.48 -20.80 28.23
N VAL A 94 24.33 -20.76 28.89
CA VAL A 94 24.25 -20.78 30.37
C VAL A 94 24.83 -22.08 30.89
N ASP A 95 25.59 -22.00 31.99
CA ASP A 95 26.02 -23.20 32.69
C ASP A 95 24.78 -23.96 33.21
N PRO A 96 24.60 -25.24 32.83
CA PRO A 96 23.41 -26.01 33.18
C PRO A 96 23.09 -26.05 34.68
N THR A 97 24.08 -25.84 35.55
CA THR A 97 23.88 -25.81 37.01
C THR A 97 23.04 -24.61 37.48
N PHE A 98 23.00 -23.51 36.72
CA PHE A 98 22.18 -22.34 37.04
C PHE A 98 20.82 -22.34 36.33
N PHE A 99 20.48 -23.39 35.59
CA PHE A 99 19.25 -23.44 34.81
C PHE A 99 18.01 -23.24 35.70
N ASP A 100 17.92 -23.98 36.81
CA ASP A 100 16.75 -23.93 37.70
C ASP A 100 16.65 -22.61 38.49
N LEU A 101 17.74 -21.84 38.56
CA LEU A 101 17.73 -20.48 39.13
C LEU A 101 17.14 -19.46 38.16
N LEU A 102 17.36 -19.65 36.85
CA LEU A 102 16.95 -18.72 35.80
C LEU A 102 15.59 -19.05 35.21
N VAL A 103 15.19 -20.33 35.25
CA VAL A 103 13.99 -20.84 34.58
C VAL A 103 13.00 -21.30 35.64
N THR A 104 12.12 -20.38 36.03
CA THR A 104 10.92 -20.63 36.83
C THR A 104 9.67 -20.54 35.96
N GLU A 105 8.55 -21.13 36.39
CA GLU A 105 7.26 -21.00 35.69
C GLU A 105 6.87 -19.53 35.44
N GLU A 106 7.11 -18.66 36.43
CA GLU A 106 6.85 -17.22 36.32
C GLU A 106 7.70 -16.56 35.23
N SER A 107 9.00 -16.85 35.20
CA SER A 107 9.91 -16.30 34.19
C SER A 107 9.57 -16.78 32.78
N VAL A 108 9.18 -18.06 32.65
CA VAL A 108 8.74 -18.65 31.38
C VAL A 108 7.46 -17.98 30.89
N SER A 109 6.47 -17.81 31.77
CA SER A 109 5.22 -17.13 31.46
C SER A 109 5.46 -15.68 31.01
N ALA A 110 6.32 -14.95 31.72
CA ALA A 110 6.70 -13.58 31.37
C ALA A 110 7.36 -13.50 29.99
N VAL A 111 8.30 -14.41 29.69
CA VAL A 111 8.98 -14.46 28.38
C VAL A 111 8.02 -14.83 27.26
N LEU A 112 7.14 -15.82 27.46
CA LEU A 112 6.15 -16.20 26.46
C LEU A 112 5.19 -15.04 26.14
N LYS A 113 4.77 -14.28 27.17
CA LYS A 113 3.97 -13.06 26.99
C LYS A 113 4.73 -12.02 26.18
N GLN A 114 5.99 -11.76 26.51
CA GLN A 114 6.82 -10.81 25.77
C GLN A 114 7.04 -11.23 24.31
N MET A 115 7.23 -12.53 24.05
CA MET A 115 7.36 -13.06 22.70
C MET A 115 6.06 -12.88 21.90
N TYR A 116 4.90 -13.11 22.53
CA TYR A 116 3.60 -12.88 21.92
C TYR A 116 3.38 -11.42 21.56
N GLU A 117 3.63 -10.49 22.50
CA GLU A 117 3.49 -9.05 22.28
C GLU A 117 4.38 -8.57 21.13
N ARG A 118 5.63 -9.05 21.05
CA ARG A 118 6.52 -8.70 19.93
C ARG A 118 6.03 -9.22 18.58
N LEU A 119 5.45 -10.42 18.54
CA LEU A 119 4.87 -10.96 17.31
C LEU A 119 3.63 -10.19 16.88
N GLU A 120 2.80 -9.74 17.83
CA GLU A 120 1.64 -8.90 17.56
C GLU A 120 2.06 -7.53 17.00
N VAL A 121 3.08 -6.91 17.59
CA VAL A 121 3.69 -5.67 17.07
C VAL A 121 4.24 -5.88 15.66
N GLN A 122 4.97 -6.98 15.42
CA GLN A 122 5.51 -7.27 14.10
C GLN A 122 4.41 -7.45 13.04
N ARG A 123 3.29 -8.11 13.39
CA ARG A 123 2.12 -8.22 12.50
C ARG A 123 1.53 -6.85 12.20
N LEU A 124 1.31 -6.02 13.22
CA LEU A 124 0.83 -4.65 13.06
C LEU A 124 1.74 -3.81 12.16
N CYS A 125 3.06 -3.90 12.34
CA CYS A 125 4.03 -3.23 11.48
C CYS A 125 3.91 -3.68 10.02
N ASN A 126 3.80 -4.99 9.77
CA ASN A 126 3.63 -5.51 8.41
C ASN A 126 2.31 -5.03 7.79
N ASP A 127 1.23 -4.99 8.56
CA ASP A 127 -0.07 -4.50 8.08
C ASP A 127 -0.01 -3.00 7.75
N TYR A 128 0.66 -2.19 8.58
CA TYR A 128 0.90 -0.78 8.28
C TYR A 128 1.78 -0.58 7.05
N GLN A 129 2.83 -1.39 6.86
CA GLN A 129 3.66 -1.31 5.66
C GLN A 129 2.88 -1.60 4.38
N ARG A 130 2.00 -2.61 4.40
CA ARG A 130 1.09 -2.88 3.27
C ARG A 130 0.16 -1.71 3.02
N ARG A 131 -0.42 -1.15 4.08
CA ARG A 131 -1.32 -0.01 3.95
C ARG A 131 -0.60 1.23 3.39
N ILE A 132 0.64 1.47 3.78
CA ILE A 132 1.47 2.55 3.23
C ILE A 132 1.71 2.30 1.74
N ALA A 133 2.11 1.09 1.35
CA ALA A 133 2.32 0.75 -0.06
C ALA A 133 1.05 0.94 -0.91
N ASP A 134 -0.11 0.52 -0.41
CA ASP A 134 -1.40 0.72 -1.08
C ASP A 134 -1.72 2.22 -1.24
N LEU A 135 -1.45 3.02 -0.21
CA LEU A 135 -1.67 4.47 -0.25
C LEU A 135 -0.70 5.18 -1.20
N GLU A 136 0.57 4.76 -1.25
CA GLU A 136 1.56 5.27 -2.19
C GLU A 136 1.18 4.93 -3.64
N GLU A 137 0.65 3.74 -3.89
CA GLU A 137 0.16 3.36 -5.22
C GLU A 137 -1.08 4.16 -5.61
N GLN A 138 -2.01 4.39 -4.67
CA GLN A 138 -3.17 5.27 -4.90
C GLN A 138 -2.74 6.71 -5.20
N LEU A 139 -1.75 7.24 -4.49
CA LEU A 139 -1.21 8.57 -4.74
C LEU A 139 -0.56 8.67 -6.13
N LYS A 140 0.17 7.64 -6.57
CA LYS A 140 0.74 7.57 -7.93
C LYS A 140 -0.30 7.50 -9.03
N ARG A 141 -1.46 6.90 -8.75
CA ARG A 141 -2.58 6.79 -9.70
C ARG A 141 -3.47 8.03 -9.74
N GLN A 142 -3.32 8.96 -8.81
CA GLN A 142 -4.03 10.23 -8.93
C GLN A 142 -3.45 10.97 -10.14
N PRO A 143 -4.32 11.48 -11.04
CA PRO A 143 -3.85 12.27 -12.17
C PRO A 143 -3.04 13.45 -11.63
N SER A 144 -1.89 13.68 -12.22
CA SER A 144 -1.08 14.83 -11.84
C SER A 144 -1.87 16.11 -12.12
N ASN A 145 -1.63 17.18 -11.36
CA ASN A 145 -2.24 18.48 -11.65
C ASN A 145 -1.96 18.91 -13.12
N GLU A 146 -0.88 18.45 -13.72
CA GLU A 146 -0.55 18.69 -15.13
C GLU A 146 -1.48 17.95 -16.10
N GLU A 147 -1.88 16.70 -15.82
CA GLU A 147 -2.88 15.98 -16.63
C GLU A 147 -4.26 16.66 -16.53
N TYR A 148 -4.63 17.11 -15.35
CA TYR A 148 -5.87 17.87 -15.15
C TYR A 148 -5.84 19.23 -15.88
N LEU A 149 -4.70 19.94 -15.82
CA LEU A 149 -4.51 21.20 -16.56
C LEU A 149 -4.48 20.97 -18.07
N GLY A 150 -3.90 19.87 -18.55
CA GLY A 150 -3.89 19.48 -19.96
C GLY A 150 -5.29 19.28 -20.49
N THR A 151 -6.08 18.44 -19.83
CA THR A 151 -7.49 18.19 -20.20
C THR A 151 -8.36 19.46 -20.13
N LEU A 152 -8.14 20.33 -19.14
CA LEU A 152 -8.83 21.62 -19.05
C LEU A 152 -8.45 22.57 -20.20
N ASN A 153 -7.18 22.61 -20.59
CA ASN A 153 -6.71 23.42 -21.71
C ASN A 153 -7.26 22.92 -23.05
N GLU A 154 -7.37 21.61 -23.23
CA GLU A 154 -8.00 21.01 -24.42
C GLU A 154 -9.49 21.40 -24.50
N HIS A 155 -10.24 21.29 -23.41
CA HIS A 155 -11.64 21.73 -23.36
C HIS A 155 -11.78 23.24 -23.60
N LEU A 156 -10.87 24.06 -23.06
CA LEU A 156 -10.85 25.50 -23.33
C LEU A 156 -10.61 25.78 -24.82
N ALA A 157 -9.70 25.06 -25.48
CA ALA A 157 -9.44 25.20 -26.91
C ALA A 157 -10.66 24.81 -27.75
N GLU A 158 -11.36 23.72 -27.41
CA GLU A 158 -12.60 23.33 -28.08
C GLU A 158 -13.71 24.38 -27.93
N VAL A 159 -13.89 24.93 -26.73
CA VAL A 159 -14.88 25.98 -26.46
C VAL A 159 -14.52 27.26 -27.24
N ILE A 160 -13.25 27.64 -27.29
CA ILE A 160 -12.79 28.80 -28.08
C ILE A 160 -13.12 28.60 -29.56
N ALA A 161 -12.81 27.43 -30.13
CA ALA A 161 -13.11 27.13 -31.53
C ALA A 161 -14.62 27.18 -31.83
N GLN A 162 -15.47 26.69 -30.92
CA GLN A 162 -16.92 26.79 -31.05
C GLN A 162 -17.41 28.25 -31.01
N VAL A 163 -16.86 29.07 -30.12
CA VAL A 163 -17.21 30.50 -30.02
C VAL A 163 -16.79 31.25 -31.28
N GLU A 164 -15.60 30.99 -31.81
CA GLU A 164 -15.11 31.59 -33.05
C GLU A 164 -16.01 31.22 -34.25
N HIS A 165 -16.40 29.94 -34.35
CA HIS A 165 -17.31 29.47 -35.39
C HIS A 165 -18.68 30.17 -35.29
N LEU A 166 -19.27 30.23 -34.10
CA LEU A 166 -20.55 30.92 -33.88
C LEU A 166 -20.45 32.42 -34.16
N SER A 167 -19.32 33.05 -33.80
CA SER A 167 -19.06 34.46 -34.10
C SER A 167 -19.01 34.72 -35.60
N ALA A 168 -18.31 33.86 -36.35
CA ALA A 168 -18.25 33.94 -37.81
C ALA A 168 -19.65 33.79 -38.44
N GLU A 169 -20.43 32.77 -38.04
CA GLU A 169 -21.81 32.60 -38.52
C GLU A 169 -22.68 33.82 -38.20
N ASN A 170 -22.54 34.38 -36.99
CA ASN A 170 -23.34 35.51 -36.58
C ASN A 170 -22.97 36.77 -37.39
N SER A 171 -21.69 36.95 -37.73
CA SER A 171 -21.24 38.03 -38.61
C SER A 171 -21.82 37.90 -40.02
N GLU A 172 -21.87 36.68 -40.58
CA GLU A 172 -22.46 36.43 -41.89
C GLU A 172 -23.97 36.68 -41.88
N LYS A 173 -24.68 36.21 -40.84
CA LYS A 173 -26.11 36.49 -40.66
C LYS A 173 -26.38 37.99 -40.50
N THR A 174 -25.54 38.70 -39.76
CA THR A 174 -25.64 40.16 -39.59
C THR A 174 -25.46 40.88 -40.91
N ALA A 175 -24.48 40.47 -41.74
CA ALA A 175 -24.28 41.01 -43.08
C ALA A 175 -25.51 40.78 -43.97
N LYS A 176 -26.05 39.55 -44.01
CA LYS A 176 -27.27 39.22 -44.76
C LYS A 176 -28.49 40.03 -44.30
N ILE A 177 -28.66 40.22 -42.99
CA ILE A 177 -29.72 41.08 -42.45
C ILE A 177 -29.56 42.51 -42.96
N SER A 178 -28.34 43.06 -42.92
CA SER A 178 -28.08 44.42 -43.42
C SER A 178 -28.34 44.58 -44.93
N GLU A 179 -28.03 43.55 -45.72
CA GLU A 179 -28.34 43.50 -47.16
C GLU A 179 -29.85 43.48 -47.40
N LEU A 180 -30.58 42.59 -46.72
CA LEU A 180 -32.04 42.50 -46.81
C LEU A 180 -32.72 43.79 -46.34
N GLU A 181 -32.23 44.43 -45.28
CA GLU A 181 -32.72 45.73 -44.80
C GLU A 181 -32.51 46.83 -45.86
N ALA A 182 -31.36 46.83 -46.55
CA ALA A 182 -31.09 47.77 -47.64
C ALA A 182 -31.99 47.52 -48.86
N GLU A 183 -32.21 46.26 -49.24
CA GLU A 183 -33.15 45.87 -50.30
C GLU A 183 -34.60 46.27 -49.96
N LEU A 184 -35.04 46.03 -48.72
CA LEU A 184 -36.37 46.41 -48.25
C LEU A 184 -36.56 47.93 -48.28
N LYS A 185 -35.55 48.69 -47.88
CA LYS A 185 -35.57 50.16 -47.99
C LYS A 185 -35.65 50.64 -49.44
N CYS A 186 -35.04 49.93 -50.39
CA CYS A 186 -35.11 50.26 -51.82
C CYS A 186 -36.49 49.95 -52.41
N THR A 187 -37.10 48.82 -52.05
CA THR A 187 -38.45 48.44 -52.50
C THR A 187 -39.56 49.31 -51.90
N THR A 188 -39.36 49.86 -50.69
CA THR A 188 -40.27 50.89 -50.13
C THR A 188 -40.19 52.27 -50.81
N LYS A 189 -39.29 52.48 -51.79
CA LYS A 189 -39.30 53.67 -52.66
C LYS A 189 -40.30 53.58 -53.81
N VAL A 190 -41.15 52.55 -53.85
CA VAL A 190 -42.36 52.60 -54.66
C VAL A 190 -43.31 53.58 -53.96
N ASP A 191 -43.34 54.81 -54.46
CA ASP A 191 -44.25 55.84 -53.97
C ASP A 191 -45.68 55.36 -54.24
N ALA A 192 -46.36 54.92 -53.17
CA ALA A 192 -47.70 54.37 -53.25
C ALA A 192 -48.66 55.34 -53.96
N LYS A 193 -48.40 56.65 -53.86
CA LYS A 193 -49.13 57.69 -54.60
C LYS A 193 -48.90 57.63 -56.10
N GLN A 194 -47.66 57.48 -56.57
CA GLN A 194 -47.37 57.34 -58.01
C GLN A 194 -48.01 56.09 -58.60
N VAL A 195 -47.96 54.96 -57.89
CA VAL A 195 -48.60 53.72 -58.35
C VAL A 195 -50.11 53.88 -58.40
N THR A 196 -50.74 54.50 -57.40
CA THR A 196 -52.18 54.77 -57.45
C THR A 196 -52.56 55.76 -58.53
N ASP A 197 -51.77 56.81 -58.75
CA ASP A 197 -52.03 57.82 -59.78
C ASP A 197 -51.88 57.22 -61.19
N GLU A 198 -50.90 56.35 -61.40
CA GLU A 198 -50.69 55.66 -62.67
C GLU A 198 -51.78 54.61 -62.96
N LEU A 199 -52.25 53.89 -61.92
CA LEU A 199 -53.42 53.02 -62.00
C LEU A 199 -54.71 53.79 -62.32
N MET A 200 -54.92 54.94 -61.68
CA MET A 200 -56.09 55.80 -61.92
C MET A 200 -56.05 56.45 -63.31
N ALA A 201 -54.86 56.83 -63.80
CA ALA A 201 -54.68 57.33 -65.16
C ALA A 201 -54.99 56.26 -66.22
N ARG A 202 -54.52 55.03 -66.03
CA ARG A 202 -54.85 53.90 -66.92
C ARG A 202 -56.35 53.58 -66.90
N PHE A 203 -57.00 53.62 -65.74
CA PHE A 203 -58.44 53.39 -65.62
C PHE A 203 -59.27 54.44 -66.39
N ARG A 204 -58.87 55.72 -66.33
CA ARG A 204 -59.50 56.80 -67.11
C ARG A 204 -59.27 56.65 -68.62
N GLN A 205 -58.08 56.21 -69.05
CA GLN A 205 -57.80 55.94 -70.46
C GLN A 205 -58.64 54.78 -71.03
N THR A 206 -58.93 53.75 -70.23
CA THR A 206 -59.83 52.66 -70.63
C THR A 206 -61.30 53.08 -70.67
N GLN A 207 -61.72 54.04 -69.84
CA GLN A 207 -63.09 54.59 -69.90
C GLN A 207 -63.31 55.60 -71.03
N SER A 208 -62.26 56.25 -71.53
CA SER A 208 -62.34 57.19 -72.66
C SER A 208 -62.36 56.52 -74.05
N LYS A 209 -62.20 55.18 -74.11
CA LYS A 209 -62.18 54.39 -75.36
C LYS A 209 -63.41 53.47 -75.54
N ASN A 210 -64.36 53.51 -74.62
CA ASN A 210 -65.69 52.92 -74.72
C ASN A 210 -66.74 54.02 -74.70
#